data_AF-V5B7E7-F1
#
_entry.id   AF-V5B7E7-F1
#
_cell.length_a   1.000
_cell.length_b   1.000
_cell.length_c   1.000
_cell.angle_alpha   90.00
_cell.angle_beta   90.00
_cell.angle_gamma   90.00
#
_symmetry.space_group_name_H-M   'P 1'
#
loop_
_entity.id
_entity.type
_entity.pdbx_description
1 polymer ?
#
loop_
_entity_poly.entity_id
_entity_poly.type
_entity_poly.pdbx_seq_one_letter_code
_entity_poly.pdbx_strand_id
1 'polypeptide(L)'
;MIVVSSPKATNYDNWEKQLKASRIIMNCPDEMDVKAMCTWMKRDETPDKQAEYWKKVKEHMDKVGPIPRYIFDENEYGKRTKDVRRALEWINIGDRGKHFTQGGEKKWHSEDPSQKLLKVVRVREYGPFEDFDNAPICMYLGILAVSRLAKVLSANDILSLVLGMKNVLEAEALKKYALNVFLNEEFVTSIAKDLKELPPPSPSKPRPSVLTLNPHGYPTEATAITELGFIKGRKN
;
A
#
# COMPACT_ATOMS: atom_id res chain seq x y z
N MET A 1 4.77 22.15 -31.03
CA MET A 1 5.70 22.05 -29.88
C MET A 1 4.86 22.15 -28.62
N ILE A 2 4.79 21.09 -27.81
CA ILE A 2 4.09 21.13 -26.51
C ILE A 2 5.13 21.55 -25.48
N VAL A 3 5.03 22.78 -25.00
CA VAL A 3 5.88 23.30 -23.92
C VAL A 3 5.26 22.88 -22.60
N VAL A 4 5.84 21.87 -21.96
CA VAL A 4 5.42 21.46 -20.61
C VAL A 4 6.17 22.34 -19.62
N SER A 5 5.46 23.28 -19.00
CA SER A 5 5.98 24.12 -17.91
C SER A 5 6.48 23.27 -16.74
N SER A 6 7.54 23.73 -16.06
CA SER A 6 8.14 22.97 -14.96
C SER A 6 7.13 22.68 -13.83
N PRO A 7 7.25 21.55 -13.13
CA PRO A 7 6.28 21.10 -12.14
C PRO A 7 6.41 21.89 -10.84
N LYS A 8 5.97 23.16 -10.84
CA LYS A 8 5.78 23.97 -9.62
C LYS A 8 4.35 23.83 -9.11
N ALA A 9 4.18 23.75 -7.79
CA ALA A 9 2.86 23.62 -7.14
C ALA A 9 1.83 24.64 -7.67
N THR A 10 2.25 25.91 -7.80
CA THR A 10 1.41 27.00 -8.32
C THR A 10 0.94 26.78 -9.77
N ASN A 11 1.66 26.00 -10.56
CA ASN A 11 1.26 25.67 -11.92
C ASN A 11 0.11 24.66 -11.92
N TYR A 12 0.15 23.67 -11.01
CA TYR A 12 -0.93 22.70 -10.84
C TYR A 12 -2.22 23.36 -10.36
N ASP A 13 -2.16 24.24 -9.36
CA ASP A 13 -3.34 24.95 -8.85
C ASP A 13 -4.01 25.83 -9.91
N ASN A 14 -3.20 26.41 -10.81
CA ASN A 14 -3.70 27.20 -11.93
C ASN A 14 -4.28 26.33 -13.06
N TRP A 15 -3.74 25.14 -13.29
CA TRP A 15 -4.30 24.18 -14.25
C TRP A 15 -5.63 23.59 -13.77
N GLU A 16 -5.78 23.35 -12.48
CA GLU A 16 -7.04 22.87 -11.88
C GLU A 16 -8.18 23.89 -12.03
N LYS A 17 -7.87 25.19 -11.99
CA LYS A 17 -8.82 26.28 -12.23
C LYS A 17 -9.25 26.43 -13.70
N GLN A 18 -8.51 25.85 -14.64
CA GLN A 18 -8.94 25.80 -16.04
C GLN A 18 -10.01 24.71 -16.18
N LEU A 19 -11.26 25.14 -16.01
CA LEU A 19 -12.55 24.42 -15.90
C LEU A 19 -12.88 23.29 -16.91
N LYS A 20 -11.94 22.84 -17.74
CA LYS A 20 -12.09 21.71 -18.68
C LYS A 20 -10.89 20.76 -18.70
N ALA A 21 -9.94 20.89 -17.79
CA ALA A 21 -8.81 19.96 -17.73
C ALA A 21 -9.29 18.59 -17.26
N SER A 22 -9.31 17.61 -18.18
CA SER A 22 -9.46 16.20 -17.81
C SER A 22 -8.33 15.82 -16.85
N ARG A 23 -8.68 15.26 -15.69
CA ARG A 23 -7.68 14.81 -14.71
C ARG A 23 -6.88 13.65 -15.32
N ILE A 24 -5.61 13.90 -15.62
CA ILE A 24 -4.70 12.87 -16.11
C ILE A 24 -4.06 12.19 -14.90
N ILE A 25 -4.43 10.93 -14.67
CA ILE A 25 -3.84 10.09 -13.64
C ILE A 25 -2.74 9.26 -14.31
N MET A 26 -1.50 9.47 -13.87
CA MET A 26 -0.34 8.70 -14.28
C MET A 26 0.05 7.74 -13.16
N ASN A 27 0.34 6.49 -13.51
CA ASN A 27 0.91 5.56 -12.55
C ASN A 27 2.26 6.07 -12.06
N CYS A 28 2.60 5.79 -10.81
CA CYS A 28 3.96 6.05 -10.31
C CYS A 28 4.96 5.20 -11.11
N PRO A 29 6.20 5.70 -11.30
CA PRO A 29 7.31 4.90 -11.83
C PRO A 29 7.45 3.57 -11.10
N ASP A 30 7.89 2.54 -11.79
CA ASP A 30 8.27 1.27 -11.16
C ASP A 30 9.74 1.26 -10.70
N GLU A 31 10.21 0.13 -10.14
CA GLU A 31 11.60 0.01 -9.68
C GLU A 31 12.60 0.20 -10.83
N MET A 32 12.29 -0.32 -12.01
CA MET A 32 13.19 -0.26 -13.16
C MET A 32 13.25 1.14 -13.76
N ASP A 33 12.13 1.85 -13.79
CA ASP A 33 12.05 3.26 -14.18
C ASP A 33 12.93 4.12 -13.26
N VAL A 34 12.78 3.98 -11.94
CA VAL A 34 13.59 4.75 -10.99
C VAL A 34 15.07 4.37 -11.09
N LYS A 35 15.38 3.08 -11.27
CA LYS A 35 16.76 2.62 -11.47
C LYS A 35 17.38 3.26 -12.71
N ALA A 36 16.65 3.32 -13.82
CA ALA A 36 17.10 3.99 -15.04
C ALA A 36 17.33 5.49 -14.82
N MET A 37 16.44 6.16 -14.07
CA MET A 37 16.65 7.56 -13.66
C MET A 37 17.92 7.73 -12.82
N CYS A 38 18.18 6.84 -11.86
CA CYS A 38 19.42 6.84 -11.06
C CYS A 38 20.66 6.71 -11.93
N THR A 39 20.67 5.73 -12.84
CA THR A 39 21.78 5.53 -13.79
C THR A 39 22.02 6.78 -14.63
N TRP A 40 20.96 7.42 -15.13
CA TRP A 40 21.08 8.65 -15.92
C TRP A 40 21.58 9.85 -15.11
N MET A 41 21.09 10.02 -13.88
CA MET A 41 21.49 11.11 -12.97
C MET A 41 22.95 11.00 -12.53
N LYS A 42 23.50 9.78 -12.49
CA LYS A 42 24.87 9.48 -12.07
C LYS A 42 25.74 8.95 -13.22
N ARG A 43 25.37 9.23 -14.47
CA ARG A 43 26.03 8.68 -15.67
C ARG A 43 27.53 8.97 -15.77
N ASP A 44 27.97 10.10 -15.23
CA ASP A 44 29.37 10.54 -15.27
C ASP A 44 30.18 10.05 -14.05
N GLU A 45 29.54 9.32 -13.12
CA GLU A 45 30.17 8.75 -11.93
C GLU A 45 30.64 7.32 -12.16
N THR A 46 31.51 6.82 -11.26
CA THR A 46 31.99 5.45 -11.30
C THR A 46 30.86 4.43 -11.04
N PRO A 47 30.99 3.18 -11.52
CA PRO A 47 30.01 2.12 -11.26
C PRO A 47 29.71 1.93 -9.77
N ASP A 48 30.72 2.04 -8.90
CA ASP A 48 30.55 1.90 -7.45
C ASP A 48 29.67 3.00 -6.86
N LYS A 49 29.88 4.26 -7.26
CA LYS A 49 29.05 5.39 -6.82
C LYS A 49 27.63 5.30 -7.37
N GLN A 50 27.46 4.80 -8.59
CA GLN A 50 26.13 4.55 -9.15
C GLN A 50 25.38 3.47 -8.33
N ALA A 51 26.07 2.39 -7.95
CA ALA A 51 25.51 1.33 -7.12
C ALA A 51 25.16 1.82 -5.72
N GLU A 52 26.02 2.63 -5.09
CA GLU A 52 25.75 3.25 -3.79
C GLU A 52 24.54 4.18 -3.84
N TYR A 53 24.47 5.04 -4.87
CA TYR A 53 23.33 5.94 -5.07
C TYR A 53 22.03 5.16 -5.29
N TRP A 54 22.05 4.13 -6.13
CA TRP A 54 20.88 3.26 -6.34
C TRP A 54 20.45 2.58 -5.04
N LYS A 55 21.38 2.04 -4.26
CA LYS A 55 21.06 1.39 -2.98
C LYS A 55 20.31 2.35 -2.05
N LYS A 56 20.79 3.59 -1.93
CA LYS A 56 20.13 4.63 -1.13
C LYS A 56 18.72 4.95 -1.63
N VAL A 57 18.56 5.17 -2.94
CA VAL A 57 17.25 5.48 -3.54
C VAL A 57 16.29 4.30 -3.37
N LYS A 58 16.77 3.06 -3.52
CA LYS A 58 15.98 1.85 -3.29
C LYS A 58 15.50 1.75 -1.84
N GLU A 59 16.37 2.04 -0.86
CA GLU A 59 15.97 2.10 0.55
C GLU A 59 14.87 3.15 0.80
N HIS A 60 14.94 4.31 0.14
CA HIS A 60 13.88 5.32 0.20
C HIS A 60 12.58 4.80 -0.43
N MET A 61 12.64 4.17 -1.60
CA MET A 61 11.48 3.58 -2.28
C MET A 61 10.78 2.51 -1.45
N ASP A 62 11.56 1.65 -0.79
CA ASP A 62 11.01 0.60 0.06
C ASP A 62 10.21 1.18 1.23
N LYS A 63 10.58 2.38 1.72
CA LYS A 63 9.95 3.05 2.86
C LYS A 63 8.81 4.01 2.48
N VAL A 64 8.94 4.76 1.38
CA VAL A 64 7.96 5.82 1.01
C VAL A 64 7.43 5.72 -0.42
N GLY A 65 7.75 4.64 -1.13
CA GLY A 65 7.36 4.33 -2.49
C GLY A 65 8.14 5.07 -3.59
N PRO A 66 7.92 4.69 -4.85
CA PRO A 66 8.62 5.23 -6.02
C PRO A 66 8.09 6.60 -6.43
N ILE A 67 8.17 7.58 -5.52
CA ILE A 67 7.73 8.95 -5.78
C ILE A 67 8.99 9.82 -5.97
N PRO A 68 9.35 10.18 -7.22
CA PRO A 68 10.58 10.91 -7.55
C PRO A 68 10.87 12.12 -6.65
N ARG A 69 9.82 12.86 -6.29
CA ARG A 69 9.89 14.03 -5.40
C ARG A 69 10.57 13.73 -4.05
N TYR A 70 10.38 12.53 -3.51
CA TYR A 70 10.80 12.17 -2.16
C TYR A 70 11.98 11.21 -2.11
N ILE A 71 12.27 10.47 -3.18
CA ILE A 71 13.28 9.39 -3.13
C ILE A 71 14.69 9.85 -3.51
N PHE A 72 14.82 10.94 -4.28
CA PHE A 72 16.13 11.40 -4.76
C PHE A 72 16.82 12.41 -3.83
N ASP A 73 16.09 13.05 -2.93
CA ASP A 73 16.59 14.07 -1.99
C ASP A 73 16.38 13.63 -0.54
N GLU A 74 17.42 13.76 0.29
CA GLU A 74 17.40 13.32 1.68
C GLU A 74 16.42 14.12 2.55
N ASN A 75 16.34 15.44 2.32
CA ASN A 75 15.47 16.30 3.11
C ASN A 75 14.00 16.04 2.77
N GLU A 76 13.69 15.89 1.48
CA GLU A 76 12.35 15.52 1.02
C GLU A 76 11.95 14.11 1.47
N TYR A 77 12.88 13.15 1.47
CA TYR A 77 12.68 11.84 2.08
C TYR A 77 12.34 11.94 3.57
N GLY A 78 13.12 12.71 4.33
CA GLY A 78 12.90 12.94 5.75
C GLY A 78 11.56 13.61 6.05
N LYS A 79 11.16 14.61 5.25
CA LYS A 79 9.83 15.24 5.34
C LYS A 79 8.72 14.22 5.05
N ARG A 80 8.85 13.45 3.98
CA ARG A 80 7.86 12.43 3.60
C ARG A 80 7.71 11.36 4.66
N THR A 81 8.79 10.93 5.28
CA THR A 81 8.78 9.94 6.37
C THR A 81 7.98 10.45 7.58
N LYS A 82 8.14 11.73 7.94
CA LYS A 82 7.35 12.37 9.02
C LYS A 82 5.87 12.45 8.67
N ASP A 83 5.54 12.82 7.43
CA ASP A 83 4.16 12.88 6.95
C ASP A 83 3.48 11.50 6.97
N VAL A 84 4.19 10.47 6.50
CA VAL A 84 3.74 9.07 6.53
C VAL A 84 3.47 8.62 7.97
N ARG A 85 4.37 8.91 8.90
CA ARG A 85 4.17 8.58 10.32
C ARG A 85 2.91 9.24 10.88
N ARG A 86 2.73 10.53 10.62
CA ARG A 86 1.53 11.28 11.03
C ARG A 86 0.26 10.67 10.44
N ALA A 87 0.28 10.27 9.17
CA ALA A 87 -0.85 9.62 8.53
C ALA A 87 -1.19 8.26 9.16
N LEU A 88 -0.17 7.47 9.50
CA LEU A 88 -0.34 6.20 10.21
C LEU A 88 -0.93 6.40 11.62
N GLU A 89 -0.50 7.43 12.34
CA GLU A 89 -1.09 7.79 13.65
C GLU A 89 -2.55 8.25 13.50
N TRP A 90 -2.86 8.96 12.42
CA TRP A 90 -4.20 9.50 12.17
C TRP A 90 -5.26 8.43 11.93
N ILE A 91 -4.89 7.28 11.36
CA ILE A 91 -5.77 6.11 11.15
C ILE A 91 -6.47 5.69 12.44
N ASN A 92 -5.76 5.75 13.56
CA ASN A 92 -6.21 5.20 14.84
C ASN A 92 -7.19 6.12 15.59
N ILE A 93 -7.52 7.29 15.06
CA ILE A 93 -8.26 8.31 15.81
C ILE A 93 -9.71 8.37 15.33
N GLY A 94 -10.63 7.97 16.20
CA GLY A 94 -12.07 7.94 15.91
C GLY A 94 -12.38 7.09 14.68
N ASP A 95 -13.33 7.55 13.86
CA ASP A 95 -13.81 6.85 12.67
C ASP A 95 -12.96 7.09 11.40
N ARG A 96 -11.76 7.65 11.56
CA ARG A 96 -10.98 8.17 10.43
C ARG A 96 -10.34 7.09 9.56
N GLY A 97 -10.19 5.88 10.09
CA GLY A 97 -9.80 4.71 9.28
C GLY A 97 -10.77 4.42 8.12
N LYS A 98 -12.04 4.82 8.22
CA LYS A 98 -13.05 4.60 7.17
C LYS A 98 -12.77 5.40 5.89
N HIS A 99 -11.92 6.43 5.93
CA HIS A 99 -11.50 7.16 4.71
C HIS A 99 -10.62 6.29 3.80
N PHE A 100 -10.00 5.25 4.33
CA PHE A 100 -9.14 4.34 3.55
C PHE A 100 -9.92 3.29 2.77
N THR A 101 -11.21 3.08 3.09
CA THR A 101 -12.10 2.14 2.38
C THR A 101 -13.00 2.82 1.36
N GLN A 102 -13.12 4.15 1.40
CA GLN A 102 -13.89 4.93 0.44
C GLN A 102 -13.07 5.13 -0.85
N GLY A 103 -13.16 4.18 -1.77
CA GLY A 103 -12.51 4.25 -3.08
C GLY A 103 -13.21 5.19 -4.07
N GLY A 104 -12.42 5.69 -5.05
CA GLY A 104 -12.83 6.08 -6.41
C GLY A 104 -13.79 7.28 -6.60
N GLU A 105 -14.93 7.29 -5.91
CA GLU A 105 -16.06 8.14 -6.29
C GLU A 105 -16.16 9.46 -5.50
N LYS A 106 -15.62 9.50 -4.28
CA LYS A 106 -15.55 10.74 -3.49
C LYS A 106 -14.24 11.44 -3.78
N LYS A 107 -14.36 12.72 -4.15
CA LYS A 107 -13.28 13.62 -4.59
C LYS A 107 -11.98 13.34 -3.84
N TRP A 108 -10.97 12.91 -4.57
CA TRP A 108 -9.57 12.89 -4.14
C TRP A 108 -9.18 14.25 -3.56
N HIS A 109 -9.25 14.42 -2.24
CA HIS A 109 -8.85 15.64 -1.54
C HIS A 109 -7.38 15.55 -1.16
N SER A 110 -6.54 16.43 -1.70
CA SER A 110 -5.08 16.47 -1.47
C SER A 110 -4.66 16.54 0.00
N GLU A 111 -5.58 16.97 0.87
CA GLU A 111 -5.39 17.09 2.31
C GLU A 111 -5.68 15.80 3.09
N ASP A 112 -6.26 14.77 2.46
CA ASP A 112 -6.55 13.50 3.13
C ASP A 112 -5.23 12.76 3.46
N PRO A 113 -4.99 12.43 4.75
CA PRO A 113 -3.84 11.63 5.17
C PRO A 113 -3.73 10.28 4.45
N SER A 114 -4.82 9.72 3.93
CA SER A 114 -4.81 8.48 3.15
C SER A 114 -3.88 8.52 1.95
N GLN A 115 -3.74 9.68 1.30
CA GLN A 115 -2.84 9.89 0.15
C GLN A 115 -1.35 9.86 0.51
N LYS A 116 -1.04 9.86 1.81
CA LYS A 116 0.34 9.65 2.27
C LYS A 116 0.72 8.16 2.27
N LEU A 117 -0.26 7.25 2.23
CA LEU A 117 -0.08 5.80 2.36
C LEU A 117 -0.59 5.02 1.14
N LEU A 118 -1.60 5.55 0.46
CA LEU A 118 -2.23 4.96 -0.73
C LEU A 118 -1.96 5.83 -1.96
N LYS A 119 -1.97 5.19 -3.12
CA LYS A 119 -1.96 5.78 -4.45
C LYS A 119 -3.17 5.24 -5.21
N VAL A 120 -3.68 6.01 -6.16
CA VAL A 120 -4.57 5.45 -7.18
C VAL A 120 -3.74 4.90 -8.31
N VAL A 121 -4.12 3.72 -8.76
CA VAL A 121 -3.60 3.10 -9.97
C VAL A 121 -4.69 3.03 -11.01
N ARG A 122 -4.29 3.14 -12.27
CA ARG A 122 -5.16 2.82 -13.38
C ARG A 122 -5.24 1.32 -13.53
N VAL A 123 -6.45 0.80 -13.49
CA VAL A 123 -6.75 -0.62 -13.74
C VAL A 123 -7.58 -0.69 -15.00
N ARG A 124 -7.21 -1.61 -15.88
CA ARG A 124 -8.01 -1.91 -17.05
C ARG A 124 -8.76 -3.21 -16.77
N GLU A 125 -10.01 -3.10 -16.37
CA GLU A 125 -10.92 -4.24 -16.37
C GLU A 125 -11.35 -4.61 -17.80
N TYR A 126 -12.07 -5.72 -17.94
CA TYR A 126 -12.55 -6.25 -19.23
C TYR A 126 -13.34 -5.19 -20.01
N GLY A 127 -12.67 -4.48 -20.93
CA GLY A 127 -13.32 -3.51 -21.80
C GLY A 127 -12.44 -2.33 -22.27
N PRO A 128 -13.09 -1.33 -22.91
CA PRO A 128 -12.43 -0.12 -23.39
C PRO A 128 -12.31 0.97 -22.32
N PHE A 129 -12.93 0.80 -21.14
CA PHE A 129 -12.94 1.79 -20.07
C PHE A 129 -11.81 1.53 -19.08
N GLU A 130 -11.18 2.62 -18.63
CA GLU A 130 -10.20 2.59 -17.55
C GLU A 130 -10.91 2.84 -16.23
N ASP A 131 -10.62 2.01 -15.23
CA ASP A 131 -11.07 2.19 -13.86
C ASP A 131 -9.89 2.57 -12.95
N PHE A 132 -10.19 2.94 -11.71
CA PHE A 132 -9.22 3.40 -10.73
C PHE A 132 -9.37 2.67 -9.41
N ASP A 133 -8.31 1.95 -9.03
CA ASP A 133 -8.25 1.28 -7.73
C ASP A 133 -7.27 1.97 -6.78
N ASN A 134 -7.58 1.88 -5.50
CA ASN A 134 -6.65 2.26 -4.44
C ASN A 134 -5.62 1.14 -4.24
N ALA A 135 -4.36 1.53 -4.17
CA ALA A 135 -3.24 0.65 -3.94
C ALA A 135 -2.29 1.23 -2.90
N PRO A 136 -1.58 0.39 -2.13
CA PRO A 136 -0.49 0.86 -1.30
C PRO A 136 0.60 1.55 -2.13
N ILE A 137 1.18 2.62 -1.59
CA ILE A 137 2.30 3.32 -2.22
C ILE A 137 3.52 2.40 -2.37
N CYS A 138 3.80 1.64 -1.32
CA CYS A 138 4.75 0.53 -1.32
C CYS A 138 4.28 -0.55 -0.34
N MET A 139 4.88 -1.73 -0.44
CA MET A 139 4.50 -2.88 0.39
C MET A 139 4.63 -2.61 1.89
N TYR A 140 5.71 -1.94 2.29
CA TYR A 140 5.97 -1.59 3.69
C TYR A 140 4.83 -0.75 4.28
N LEU A 141 4.48 0.36 3.63
CA LEU A 141 3.41 1.24 4.12
C LEU A 141 2.04 0.59 4.05
N GLY A 142 1.78 -0.21 3.02
CA GLY A 142 0.53 -0.94 2.93
C GLY A 142 0.32 -1.89 4.10
N ILE A 143 1.33 -2.69 4.47
CA ILE A 143 1.22 -3.63 5.59
C ILE A 143 0.99 -2.85 6.89
N LEU A 144 1.75 -1.77 7.12
CA LEU A 144 1.58 -0.91 8.29
C LEU A 144 0.20 -0.24 8.36
N ALA A 145 -0.36 0.16 7.22
CA ALA A 145 -1.68 0.76 7.13
C ALA A 145 -2.78 -0.27 7.38
N VAL A 146 -2.76 -1.40 6.66
CA VAL A 146 -3.77 -2.47 6.79
C VAL A 146 -3.74 -3.07 8.20
N SER A 147 -2.56 -3.26 8.80
CA SER A 147 -2.44 -3.74 10.18
C SER A 147 -3.10 -2.80 11.21
N ARG A 148 -2.95 -1.48 11.03
CA ARG A 148 -3.65 -0.49 11.87
C ARG A 148 -5.15 -0.46 11.58
N LEU A 149 -5.52 -0.53 10.31
CA LEU A 149 -6.93 -0.54 9.87
C LEU A 149 -7.67 -1.77 10.40
N ALA A 150 -7.01 -2.93 10.52
CA ALA A 150 -7.60 -4.13 11.10
C ALA A 150 -8.05 -3.94 12.57
N LYS A 151 -7.49 -2.95 13.28
CA LYS A 151 -7.95 -2.60 14.64
C LYS A 151 -9.23 -1.77 14.66
N VAL A 152 -9.47 -0.95 13.63
CA VAL A 152 -10.50 0.11 13.65
C VAL A 152 -11.66 -0.16 12.69
N LEU A 153 -11.47 -1.03 11.71
CA LEU A 153 -12.48 -1.44 10.74
C LEU A 153 -13.21 -2.70 11.20
N SER A 154 -14.47 -2.84 10.77
CA SER A 154 -15.21 -4.09 10.91
C SER A 154 -14.57 -5.21 10.10
N ALA A 155 -14.85 -6.47 10.44
CA ALA A 155 -14.37 -7.63 9.69
C ALA A 155 -14.69 -7.53 8.18
N ASN A 156 -15.88 -7.05 7.84
CA ASN A 156 -16.32 -6.89 6.45
C ASN A 156 -15.57 -5.76 5.73
N ASP A 157 -15.35 -4.63 6.39
CA ASP A 157 -14.67 -3.48 5.79
C ASP A 157 -13.19 -3.79 5.52
N ILE A 158 -12.49 -4.41 6.47
CA ILE A 158 -11.08 -4.78 6.28
C ILE A 158 -10.92 -5.87 5.22
N LEU A 159 -11.82 -6.85 5.17
CA LEU A 159 -11.83 -7.87 4.13
C LEU A 159 -12.06 -7.24 2.76
N SER A 160 -13.04 -6.34 2.65
CA SER A 160 -13.35 -5.63 1.41
C SER A 160 -12.18 -4.78 0.93
N LEU A 161 -11.50 -4.08 1.85
CA LEU A 161 -10.28 -3.33 1.55
C LEU A 161 -9.20 -4.21 0.93
N VAL A 162 -8.94 -5.37 1.54
CA VAL A 162 -7.89 -6.28 1.04
C VAL A 162 -8.29 -6.89 -0.30
N LEU A 163 -9.53 -7.33 -0.45
CA LEU A 163 -10.03 -7.90 -1.70
C LEU A 163 -10.04 -6.87 -2.84
N GLY A 164 -10.28 -5.58 -2.54
CA GLY A 164 -10.20 -4.50 -3.52
C GLY A 164 -8.81 -4.38 -4.16
N MET A 165 -7.75 -4.76 -3.43
CA MET A 165 -6.38 -4.72 -3.96
C MET A 165 -6.06 -5.85 -4.95
N LYS A 166 -6.95 -6.83 -5.16
CA LYS A 166 -6.69 -8.02 -6.00
C LYS A 166 -6.43 -7.69 -7.47
N ASN A 167 -7.01 -6.61 -7.96
CA ASN A 167 -6.90 -6.18 -9.35
C ASN A 167 -5.59 -5.41 -9.60
N VAL A 168 -4.90 -5.01 -8.52
CA VAL A 168 -3.69 -4.19 -8.57
C VAL A 168 -2.44 -4.96 -8.17
N LEU A 169 -2.58 -5.93 -7.27
CA LEU A 169 -1.47 -6.63 -6.66
C LEU A 169 -1.35 -8.05 -7.18
N GLU A 170 -0.10 -8.49 -7.36
CA GLU A 170 0.20 -9.90 -7.57
C GLU A 170 -0.25 -10.75 -6.38
N ALA A 171 -0.57 -12.02 -6.63
CA ALA A 171 -1.08 -12.95 -5.63
C ALA A 171 -0.15 -13.08 -4.40
N GLU A 172 1.17 -13.05 -4.60
CA GLU A 172 2.13 -13.11 -3.49
C GLU A 172 2.03 -11.87 -2.59
N ALA A 173 1.91 -10.68 -3.18
CA ALA A 173 1.74 -9.43 -2.45
C ALA A 173 0.40 -9.41 -1.73
N LEU A 174 -0.69 -9.78 -2.42
CA LEU A 174 -2.04 -9.84 -1.85
C LEU A 174 -2.09 -10.73 -0.61
N LYS A 175 -1.41 -11.88 -0.63
CA LYS A 175 -1.30 -12.78 0.52
C LYS A 175 -0.75 -12.07 1.76
N LYS A 176 0.28 -11.23 1.61
CA LYS A 176 0.89 -10.48 2.73
C LYS A 176 -0.10 -9.52 3.37
N TYR A 177 -0.99 -8.91 2.59
CA TYR A 177 -2.06 -8.06 3.12
C TYR A 177 -3.18 -8.87 3.76
N ALA A 178 -3.61 -9.97 3.13
CA ALA A 178 -4.65 -10.85 3.63
C ALA A 178 -4.34 -11.42 5.02
N LEU A 179 -3.07 -11.66 5.34
CA LEU A 179 -2.66 -12.07 6.69
C LEU A 179 -3.04 -11.05 7.77
N ASN A 180 -3.14 -9.76 7.45
CA ASN A 180 -3.51 -8.74 8.43
C ASN A 180 -5.01 -8.77 8.77
N VAL A 181 -5.85 -9.36 7.92
CA VAL A 181 -7.29 -9.56 8.21
C VAL A 181 -7.45 -10.48 9.44
N PHE A 182 -6.55 -11.46 9.61
CA PHE A 182 -6.54 -12.35 10.78
C PHE A 182 -6.10 -11.67 12.08
N LEU A 183 -5.70 -10.39 12.06
CA LEU A 183 -5.51 -9.61 13.29
C LEU A 183 -6.83 -9.15 13.90
N ASN A 184 -7.92 -9.18 13.12
CA ASN A 184 -9.25 -8.76 13.55
C ASN A 184 -9.97 -9.94 14.24
N GLU A 185 -10.33 -9.76 15.51
CA GLU A 185 -10.99 -10.80 16.33
C GLU A 185 -12.35 -11.22 15.75
N GLU A 186 -13.16 -10.25 15.32
CA GLU A 186 -14.48 -10.49 14.73
C GLU A 186 -14.35 -11.40 13.48
N PHE A 187 -13.35 -11.14 12.64
CA PHE A 187 -13.07 -11.97 11.48
C PHE A 187 -12.67 -13.41 11.87
N VAL A 188 -11.71 -13.56 12.80
CA VAL A 188 -11.21 -14.89 13.22
C VAL A 188 -12.32 -15.71 13.89
N THR A 189 -13.12 -15.08 14.76
CA THR A 189 -14.23 -15.74 15.45
C THR A 189 -15.37 -16.09 14.50
N SER A 190 -15.63 -15.27 13.47
CA SER A 190 -16.62 -15.58 12.44
C SER A 190 -16.18 -16.76 11.58
N ILE A 191 -14.96 -16.72 11.02
CA ILE A 191 -14.49 -17.78 10.12
C ILE A 191 -14.34 -19.11 10.87
N ALA A 192 -13.94 -19.11 12.14
CA ALA A 192 -13.84 -20.32 12.94
C ALA A 192 -15.19 -21.05 13.12
N LYS A 193 -16.32 -20.34 13.11
CA LYS A 193 -17.67 -20.94 13.16
C LYS A 193 -18.04 -21.60 11.82
N ASP A 194 -17.61 -20.99 10.72
CA ASP A 194 -18.01 -21.40 9.36
C ASP A 194 -17.05 -22.40 8.70
N LEU A 195 -15.82 -22.54 9.23
CA LEU A 195 -14.82 -23.48 8.73
C LEU A 195 -15.28 -24.93 8.92
N LYS A 196 -15.76 -25.52 7.84
CA LYS A 196 -15.97 -26.97 7.74
C LYS A 196 -14.65 -27.62 7.31
N GLU A 197 -14.28 -28.70 7.99
CA GLU A 197 -13.07 -29.45 7.68
C GLU A 197 -13.17 -30.05 6.27
N LEU A 198 -12.13 -29.85 5.46
CA LEU A 198 -12.02 -30.56 4.19
C LEU A 198 -11.72 -32.04 4.49
N PRO A 199 -12.50 -32.99 3.93
CA PRO A 199 -12.20 -34.40 4.09
C PRO A 199 -10.82 -34.69 3.46
N PRO A 200 -9.94 -35.41 4.16
CA PRO A 200 -8.64 -35.77 3.60
C PRO A 200 -8.81 -36.66 2.36
N PRO A 201 -7.86 -36.64 1.40
CA PRO A 201 -7.95 -37.40 0.14
C PRO A 201 -7.90 -38.94 0.32
N SER A 202 -7.68 -39.44 1.54
CA SER A 202 -7.56 -40.85 1.94
C SER A 202 -8.42 -41.10 3.17
N PRO A 203 -8.79 -42.36 3.51
CA PRO A 203 -9.81 -42.67 4.53
C PRO A 203 -9.27 -42.43 5.94
N SER A 204 -9.06 -41.17 6.29
CA SER A 204 -8.77 -40.72 7.64
C SER A 204 -9.90 -39.82 8.09
N LYS A 205 -10.18 -39.86 9.39
CA LYS A 205 -11.23 -39.02 9.97
C LYS A 205 -10.87 -37.55 9.73
N PRO A 206 -11.87 -36.70 9.42
CA PRO A 206 -11.71 -35.26 9.45
C PRO A 206 -11.00 -34.83 10.74
N ARG A 207 -10.07 -33.88 10.62
CA ARG A 207 -9.35 -33.31 11.76
C ARG A 207 -9.83 -31.88 12.01
N PRO A 208 -10.19 -31.52 13.26
CA PRO A 208 -10.54 -30.17 13.63
C PRO A 208 -9.50 -29.15 13.21
N SER A 209 -9.97 -28.00 12.73
CA SER A 209 -9.10 -26.89 12.38
C SER A 209 -8.33 -26.41 13.62
N VAL A 210 -7.12 -25.90 13.42
CA VAL A 210 -6.32 -25.31 14.52
C VAL A 210 -7.08 -24.16 15.19
N LEU A 211 -7.87 -23.41 14.43
CA LEU A 211 -8.71 -22.33 14.97
C LEU A 211 -9.75 -22.90 15.94
N THR A 212 -10.51 -23.93 15.53
CA THR A 212 -11.52 -24.56 16.39
C THR A 212 -10.92 -25.26 17.63
N LEU A 213 -9.68 -25.73 17.57
CA LEU A 213 -9.01 -26.42 18.68
C LEU A 213 -8.41 -25.48 19.73
N ASN A 214 -8.10 -24.24 19.36
CA ASN A 214 -7.42 -23.29 20.24
C ASN A 214 -8.09 -21.90 20.22
N PRO A 215 -9.33 -21.77 20.74
CA PRO A 215 -10.01 -20.48 20.82
C PRO A 215 -9.28 -19.49 21.73
N HIS A 216 -8.50 -19.97 22.71
CA HIS A 216 -7.65 -19.12 23.56
C HIS A 216 -6.46 -18.50 22.80
N GLY A 217 -6.13 -19.03 21.62
CA GLY A 217 -5.09 -18.49 20.73
C GLY A 217 -5.60 -17.41 19.77
N TYR A 218 -6.87 -17.03 19.85
CA TYR A 218 -7.42 -15.97 19.02
C TYR A 218 -6.82 -14.62 19.41
N PRO A 219 -6.68 -13.68 18.46
CA PRO A 219 -6.30 -12.32 18.79
C PRO A 219 -7.35 -11.73 19.75
N THR A 220 -6.94 -11.44 20.98
CA THR A 220 -7.74 -10.74 21.99
C THR A 220 -7.67 -9.22 21.85
N GLU A 221 -6.63 -8.73 21.20
CA GLU A 221 -6.50 -7.35 20.78
C GLU A 221 -5.68 -7.32 19.47
N ALA A 222 -6.15 -6.56 18.49
CA ALA A 222 -5.42 -6.40 17.24
C ALA A 222 -4.08 -5.68 17.52
N THR A 223 -2.97 -6.41 17.44
CA THR A 223 -1.55 -5.97 17.39
C THR A 223 -1.19 -5.11 16.18
N ALA A 224 -1.05 -3.77 16.23
CA ALA A 224 -0.54 -3.06 15.04
C ALA A 224 0.95 -3.34 14.86
N ILE A 225 1.34 -3.72 13.64
CA ILE A 225 2.75 -3.84 13.26
C ILE A 225 3.34 -2.43 13.29
N THR A 226 4.30 -2.20 14.18
CA THR A 226 4.95 -0.88 14.36
C THR A 226 6.02 -0.65 13.31
N GLU A 227 6.80 -1.68 13.01
CA GLU A 227 7.79 -1.71 11.95
C GLU A 227 7.95 -3.15 11.47
N LEU A 228 8.04 -3.36 10.16
CA LEU A 228 8.55 -4.62 9.64
C LEU A 228 10.06 -4.63 9.86
N GLY A 229 10.55 -5.51 10.72
CA GLY A 229 11.95 -5.88 10.68
C GLY A 229 12.20 -6.41 9.28
N PHE A 230 12.86 -5.62 8.42
CA PHE A 230 13.21 -6.07 7.09
C PHE A 230 14.05 -7.33 7.29
N ILE A 231 13.47 -8.48 6.96
CA ILE A 231 14.25 -9.67 6.69
C ILE A 231 15.13 -9.24 5.52
N LYS A 232 16.36 -8.81 5.81
CA LYS A 232 17.42 -8.64 4.81
C LYS A 232 17.28 -9.86 3.92
N GLY A 233 16.90 -9.64 2.67
CA GLY A 233 16.61 -10.71 1.73
C GLY A 233 17.72 -11.75 1.87
N ARG A 234 17.31 -13.00 2.11
CA ARG A 234 18.19 -14.15 1.91
C ARG A 234 18.74 -13.96 0.50
N LYS A 235 20.01 -13.56 0.41
CA LYS A 235 20.81 -13.74 -0.80
C LYS A 235 20.90 -15.25 -0.98
N ASN A 236 20.19 -15.75 -1.97
CA ASN A 236 20.66 -16.92 -2.71
C ASN A 236 21.29 -16.38 -3.98
#